data_AF-A0A1H5TKH8-F1
#
_entry.id   AF-A0A1H5TKH8-F1
#
_cell.length_a   1.000
_cell.length_b   1.000
_cell.length_c   1.000
_cell.angle_alpha   90.00
_cell.angle_beta   90.00
_cell.angle_gamma   90.00
#
_symmetry.space_group_name_H-M   'P 1'
#
loop_
_entity.id
_entity.type
_entity.pdbx_description
1 polymer ?
#
loop_
_entity_poly.entity_id
_entity_poly.type
_entity_poly.pdbx_seq_one_letter_code
_entity_poly.pdbx_strand_id
1 'polypeptide(L)'
;MKNIRTICTFLFGVMVLLFFGLVYPHHLHYQEQYQLFLFDGTYVWEIMKQPGGIADLLGRFSTQFFLFAWIGALIIAILLSAVQLLALQLNSSWTNQTAKSNEGWLYGLSFAPSCLLWLYLLDENALFSGVWAVLITLLAAWGIAKSAKGRTRYILLIIAIPILYWMVGPVCIPFPIDSLWTSVHYYRYPTVFPILLWAASLSVFIFTLTIHICHRWINASSSYVVTLCSFALAATCMGYLIWRDSNFKAEKVMQYDFMACHQQWNRIIETINKEKPNNQIGVTVQNLALAMHGMLLDHMFEYNQNGIAGLLPDVKTDATSPLPTAEAFYQLGMINVAQRTVFEAQEAILDFQKSGRCYKRLAQTNLINGSYEVARKYLMALQKTLFYRKWANETLALLENEKAIANHPEYGRLRQMAYKEDFYFSDHVTPEMLESLYFSNTDNGMAYQYLIAYYLLTGDREGLNHFNSKKR
;
A
#
# COMPACT_ATOMS: atom_id res chain seq x y z
N MET A 1 33.59 -20.87 -2.45
CA MET A 1 33.11 -19.50 -2.76
C MET A 1 31.67 -19.44 -3.27
N LYS A 2 31.29 -20.17 -4.35
CA LYS A 2 29.92 -20.12 -4.90
C LYS A 2 28.83 -20.41 -3.86
N ASN A 3 28.97 -21.50 -3.10
CA ASN A 3 27.97 -21.88 -2.07
C ASN A 3 27.77 -20.80 -1.02
N ILE A 4 28.84 -20.11 -0.59
CA ILE A 4 28.77 -19.05 0.43
C ILE A 4 28.05 -17.82 -0.12
N ARG A 5 28.35 -17.41 -1.36
CA ARG A 5 27.63 -16.30 -2.02
C ARG A 5 26.13 -16.61 -2.14
N THR A 6 25.77 -17.84 -2.50
CA THR A 6 24.36 -18.28 -2.55
C THR A 6 23.70 -18.24 -1.16
N ILE A 7 24.40 -18.67 -0.11
CA ILE A 7 23.91 -18.60 1.26
C ILE A 7 23.69 -17.14 1.69
N CYS A 8 24.62 -16.22 1.41
CA CYS A 8 24.45 -14.81 1.75
C CYS A 8 23.26 -14.17 1.04
N THR A 9 23.07 -14.44 -0.27
CA THR A 9 21.89 -13.97 -1.01
C THR A 9 20.60 -14.56 -0.43
N PHE A 10 20.60 -15.85 -0.08
CA PHE A 10 19.44 -16.48 0.55
C PHE A 10 19.11 -15.84 1.91
N LEU A 11 20.12 -15.62 2.77
CA LEU A 11 19.95 -14.92 4.05
C LEU A 11 19.40 -13.51 3.86
N PHE A 12 19.87 -12.78 2.84
CA PHE A 12 19.31 -11.48 2.48
C PHE A 12 17.83 -11.56 2.11
N GLY A 13 17.45 -12.50 1.24
CA GLY A 13 16.05 -12.75 0.91
C GLY A 13 15.19 -13.08 2.14
N VAL A 14 15.71 -13.90 3.07
CA VAL A 14 15.03 -14.20 4.35
C VAL A 14 14.87 -12.95 5.20
N MET A 15 15.88 -12.07 5.29
CA MET A 15 15.77 -10.81 6.04
C MET A 15 14.67 -9.91 5.46
N VAL A 16 14.60 -9.76 4.13
CA VAL A 16 13.54 -9.00 3.44
C VAL A 16 12.17 -9.61 3.72
N LEU A 17 12.05 -10.94 3.60
CA LEU A 17 10.81 -11.67 3.85
C LEU A 17 10.31 -11.46 5.29
N LEU A 18 11.20 -11.61 6.28
CA LEU A 18 10.82 -11.43 7.69
C LEU A 18 10.47 -9.99 8.00
N PHE A 19 11.16 -9.01 7.40
CA PHE A 19 10.85 -7.61 7.61
C PHE A 19 9.44 -7.27 7.11
N PHE A 20 9.12 -7.52 5.84
CA PHE A 20 7.80 -7.20 5.31
C PHE A 20 6.70 -8.17 5.79
N GLY A 21 7.05 -9.39 6.19
CA GLY A 21 6.09 -10.38 6.69
C GLY A 21 5.71 -10.20 8.16
N LEU A 22 6.61 -9.70 9.00
CA LEU A 22 6.40 -9.57 10.45
C LEU A 22 6.45 -8.12 10.96
N VAL A 23 7.39 -7.32 10.46
CA VAL A 23 7.71 -5.99 11.01
C VAL A 23 6.95 -4.87 10.31
N TYR A 24 6.75 -4.99 8.99
CA TYR A 24 6.11 -3.98 8.14
C TYR A 24 4.98 -4.52 7.23
N PRO A 25 4.08 -5.42 7.70
CA PRO A 25 3.07 -6.06 6.86
C PRO A 25 1.92 -5.14 6.43
N HIS A 26 1.51 -4.17 7.24
CA HIS A 26 0.35 -3.33 6.94
C HIS A 26 0.68 -2.30 5.86
N HIS A 27 1.95 -1.91 5.72
CA HIS A 27 2.44 -1.16 4.57
C HIS A 27 2.13 -1.88 3.24
N LEU A 28 2.26 -3.21 3.18
CA LEU A 28 1.92 -3.97 1.97
C LEU A 28 0.42 -3.90 1.68
N HIS A 29 -0.43 -4.09 2.69
CA HIS A 29 -1.88 -3.94 2.56
C HIS A 29 -2.28 -2.53 2.12
N TYR A 30 -1.57 -1.53 2.64
CA TYR A 30 -1.73 -0.13 2.25
C TYR A 30 -1.32 0.12 0.79
N GLN A 31 -0.31 -0.56 0.25
CA GLN A 31 -0.01 -0.46 -1.18
C GLN A 31 -1.09 -1.12 -2.05
N GLU A 32 -1.59 -2.30 -1.65
CA GLU A 32 -2.65 -3.01 -2.38
C GLU A 32 -3.93 -2.18 -2.49
N GLN A 33 -4.34 -1.52 -1.41
CA GLN A 33 -5.63 -0.84 -1.40
C GLN A 33 -5.72 0.29 -2.43
N TYR A 34 -4.61 0.86 -2.91
CA TYR A 34 -4.59 1.95 -3.89
C TYR A 34 -4.27 1.50 -5.32
N GLN A 35 -4.08 0.20 -5.57
CA GLN A 35 -3.75 -0.31 -6.90
C GLN A 35 -4.69 -1.45 -7.33
N LEU A 36 -5.59 -1.18 -8.27
CA LEU A 36 -6.48 -2.18 -8.84
C LEU A 36 -5.93 -2.73 -10.17
N PHE A 37 -5.67 -4.04 -10.20
CA PHE A 37 -5.34 -4.79 -11.40
C PHE A 37 -6.57 -5.48 -11.99
N LEU A 38 -6.82 -5.26 -13.29
CA LEU A 38 -7.94 -5.85 -14.02
C LEU A 38 -7.43 -6.79 -15.11
N PHE A 39 -7.97 -8.02 -15.15
CA PHE A 39 -7.77 -8.97 -16.24
C PHE A 39 -8.66 -8.59 -17.43
N ASP A 40 -8.39 -7.43 -18.02
CA ASP A 40 -9.14 -6.85 -19.13
C ASP A 40 -8.21 -6.36 -20.24
N GLY A 41 -8.54 -6.66 -21.49
CA GLY A 41 -7.71 -6.31 -22.64
C GLY A 41 -7.59 -4.80 -22.88
N THR A 42 -8.65 -4.02 -22.64
CA THR A 42 -8.59 -2.56 -22.82
C THR A 42 -7.75 -1.93 -21.71
N TYR A 43 -7.92 -2.39 -20.46
CA TYR A 43 -7.09 -1.96 -19.32
C TYR A 43 -5.59 -2.19 -19.58
N VAL A 44 -5.22 -3.40 -20.01
CA VAL A 44 -3.81 -3.74 -20.30
C VAL A 44 -3.28 -2.85 -21.43
N TRP A 45 -4.07 -2.64 -22.49
CA TRP A 45 -3.67 -1.83 -23.64
C TRP A 45 -3.48 -0.35 -23.29
N GLU A 46 -4.31 0.21 -22.41
CA GLU A 46 -4.18 1.59 -21.94
C GLU A 46 -2.87 1.81 -21.18
N ILE A 47 -2.48 0.87 -20.32
CA ILE A 47 -1.21 0.92 -19.58
C ILE A 47 -0.02 0.75 -20.52
N MET A 48 -0.06 -0.23 -21.41
CA MET A 48 1.06 -0.57 -22.31
C MET A 48 1.43 0.54 -23.31
N LYS A 49 0.51 1.46 -23.62
CA LYS A 49 0.80 2.62 -24.48
C LYS A 49 1.63 3.70 -23.79
N GLN A 50 1.62 3.73 -22.46
CA GLN A 50 2.33 4.73 -21.69
C GLN A 50 3.82 4.39 -21.57
N PRO A 51 4.71 5.38 -21.45
CA PRO A 51 6.12 5.12 -21.17
C PRO A 51 6.28 4.42 -19.81
N GLY A 52 7.00 3.30 -19.77
CA GLY A 52 7.10 2.47 -18.58
C GLY A 52 5.95 1.46 -18.40
N GLY A 53 5.10 1.30 -19.42
CA GLY A 53 3.88 0.50 -19.32
C GLY A 53 4.10 -0.97 -18.91
N ILE A 54 5.20 -1.60 -19.31
CA ILE A 54 5.49 -2.99 -18.89
C ILE A 54 5.85 -3.06 -17.41
N ALA A 55 6.71 -2.16 -16.93
CA ALA A 55 7.07 -2.09 -15.52
C ALA A 55 5.84 -1.77 -14.65
N ASP A 56 4.99 -0.85 -15.09
CA ASP A 56 3.75 -0.50 -14.40
C ASP A 56 2.78 -1.70 -14.35
N LEU A 57 2.56 -2.37 -15.49
CA LEU A 57 1.69 -3.54 -15.56
C LEU A 57 2.16 -4.66 -14.63
N LEU A 58 3.45 -4.98 -14.63
CA LEU A 58 4.05 -6.00 -13.75
C LEU A 58 4.01 -5.56 -12.27
N GLY A 59 4.22 -4.27 -12.02
CA GLY A 59 4.05 -3.66 -10.71
C GLY A 59 2.66 -3.90 -10.15
N ARG A 60 1.63 -3.43 -10.85
CA ARG A 60 0.21 -3.59 -10.47
C ARG A 60 -0.18 -5.06 -10.34
N PHE A 61 0.26 -5.91 -11.26
CA PHE A 61 0.03 -7.35 -11.19
C PHE A 61 0.66 -7.98 -9.94
N SER A 62 1.82 -7.50 -9.49
CA SER A 62 2.47 -8.04 -8.29
C SER A 62 1.83 -7.47 -7.01
N THR A 63 1.46 -6.19 -7.01
CA THR A 63 0.84 -5.51 -5.86
C THR A 63 -0.48 -6.17 -5.45
N GLN A 64 -1.26 -6.76 -6.36
CA GLN A 64 -2.51 -7.45 -5.97
C GLN A 64 -2.26 -8.55 -4.91
N PHE A 65 -1.09 -9.20 -4.91
CA PHE A 65 -0.73 -10.24 -3.94
C PHE A 65 -0.38 -9.68 -2.56
N PHE A 66 -0.19 -8.36 -2.43
CA PHE A 66 0.07 -7.70 -1.15
C PHE A 66 -1.17 -7.68 -0.24
N LEU A 67 -2.33 -8.08 -0.77
CA LEU A 67 -3.49 -8.50 0.04
C LEU A 67 -3.10 -9.56 1.09
N PHE A 68 -2.11 -10.41 0.80
CA PHE A 68 -1.51 -11.35 1.74
C PHE A 68 -0.06 -10.96 2.02
N ALA A 69 0.21 -10.36 3.18
CA ALA A 69 1.51 -9.77 3.51
C ALA A 69 2.69 -10.75 3.31
N TRP A 70 2.56 -12.02 3.71
CA TRP A 70 3.61 -13.02 3.51
C TRP A 70 3.91 -13.34 2.05
N ILE A 71 2.89 -13.37 1.19
CA ILE A 71 3.07 -13.62 -0.25
C ILE A 71 3.70 -12.39 -0.89
N GLY A 72 3.24 -11.18 -0.55
CA GLY A 72 3.85 -9.93 -0.99
C GLY A 72 5.33 -9.84 -0.57
N ALA A 73 5.63 -10.11 0.70
CA ALA A 73 6.99 -10.14 1.24
C ALA A 73 7.88 -11.16 0.51
N LEU A 74 7.34 -12.33 0.15
CA LEU A 74 8.05 -13.34 -0.65
C LEU A 74 8.37 -12.83 -2.05
N ILE A 75 7.41 -12.17 -2.72
CA ILE A 75 7.63 -11.58 -4.04
C ILE A 75 8.75 -10.52 -3.96
N ILE A 76 8.68 -9.61 -2.98
CA ILE A 76 9.71 -8.58 -2.78
C ILE A 76 11.07 -9.23 -2.53
N ALA A 77 11.15 -10.23 -1.64
CA ALA A 77 12.39 -10.94 -1.33
C ALA A 77 13.01 -11.61 -2.57
N ILE A 78 12.19 -12.23 -3.42
CA ILE A 78 12.64 -12.86 -4.67
C ILE A 78 13.18 -11.81 -5.64
N LEU A 79 12.44 -10.71 -5.87
CA LEU A 79 12.87 -9.68 -6.82
C LEU A 79 14.13 -8.94 -6.35
N LEU A 80 14.21 -8.56 -5.07
CA LEU A 80 15.41 -7.90 -4.54
C LEU A 80 16.63 -8.85 -4.54
N SER A 81 16.43 -10.14 -4.29
CA SER A 81 17.50 -11.14 -4.43
C SER A 81 17.93 -11.30 -5.90
N ALA A 82 16.99 -11.27 -6.83
CA ALA A 82 17.28 -11.32 -8.26
C ALA A 82 18.09 -10.10 -8.73
N VAL A 83 17.73 -8.89 -8.27
CA VAL A 83 18.50 -7.65 -8.53
C VAL A 83 19.94 -7.80 -8.04
N GLN A 84 20.15 -8.32 -6.83
CA GLN A 84 21.48 -8.52 -6.26
C GLN A 84 22.31 -9.54 -7.08
N LEU A 85 21.69 -10.64 -7.49
CA LEU A 85 22.34 -11.65 -8.32
C LEU A 85 22.72 -11.09 -9.69
N LEU A 86 21.86 -10.27 -10.31
CA LEU A 86 22.16 -9.62 -11.58
C LEU A 86 23.29 -8.61 -11.45
N ALA A 87 23.35 -7.84 -10.37
CA ALA A 87 24.45 -6.91 -10.10
C ALA A 87 25.79 -7.65 -10.03
N LEU A 88 25.85 -8.81 -9.37
CA LEU A 88 27.04 -9.67 -9.36
C LEU A 88 27.39 -10.22 -10.74
N GLN A 89 26.40 -10.71 -11.48
CA GLN A 89 26.62 -11.30 -12.80
C GLN A 89 27.11 -10.24 -13.80
N LEU A 90 26.52 -9.05 -13.79
CA LEU A 90 26.95 -7.89 -14.58
C LEU A 90 28.39 -7.52 -14.28
N ASN A 91 28.76 -7.41 -13.00
CA ASN A 91 30.12 -7.16 -12.61
C ASN A 91 31.09 -8.21 -13.16
N SER A 92 30.74 -9.49 -13.05
CA SER A 92 31.57 -10.58 -13.57
C SER A 92 31.69 -10.57 -15.11
N SER A 93 30.74 -9.97 -15.82
CA SER A 93 30.77 -9.87 -17.27
C SER A 93 31.65 -8.72 -17.78
N TRP A 94 31.84 -7.66 -16.98
CA TRP A 94 32.55 -6.43 -17.38
C TRP A 94 33.97 -6.35 -16.83
N THR A 95 34.33 -7.21 -15.88
CA THR A 95 35.65 -7.22 -15.23
C THR A 95 36.58 -8.29 -15.79
N ASN A 96 37.88 -7.96 -15.82
CA ASN A 96 38.94 -8.86 -16.29
C ASN A 96 39.21 -10.00 -15.32
N GLN A 97 39.87 -11.07 -15.79
CA GLN A 97 40.10 -12.31 -15.04
C GLN A 97 40.92 -12.10 -13.74
N THR A 98 41.81 -11.10 -13.71
CA THR A 98 42.51 -10.66 -12.51
C THR A 98 41.58 -9.97 -11.52
N ALA A 99 40.76 -9.01 -11.97
CA ALA A 99 39.71 -8.36 -11.17
C ALA A 99 38.72 -9.34 -10.51
N LYS A 100 38.39 -10.43 -11.20
CA LYS A 100 37.55 -11.51 -10.66
C LYS A 100 38.15 -12.22 -9.46
N SER A 101 39.48 -12.30 -9.40
CA SER A 101 40.18 -13.01 -8.33
C SER A 101 40.16 -12.26 -6.99
N ASN A 102 39.98 -10.93 -6.98
CA ASN A 102 39.90 -10.11 -5.75
C ASN A 102 38.46 -9.62 -5.42
N GLU A 103 37.41 -10.26 -5.92
CA GLU A 103 36.02 -9.80 -5.70
C GLU A 103 35.51 -9.92 -4.25
N GLY A 104 36.13 -10.76 -3.42
CA GLY A 104 35.58 -11.13 -2.11
C GLY A 104 35.37 -9.95 -1.14
N TRP A 105 36.27 -8.97 -1.15
CA TRP A 105 36.20 -7.84 -0.21
C TRP A 105 35.14 -6.78 -0.57
N LEU A 106 34.74 -6.71 -1.85
CA LEU A 106 33.67 -5.82 -2.32
C LEU A 106 32.33 -6.53 -2.52
N TYR A 107 32.22 -7.82 -2.21
CA TYR A 107 30.99 -8.59 -2.40
C TYR A 107 29.75 -7.94 -1.74
N GLY A 108 29.91 -7.35 -0.56
CA GLY A 108 28.86 -6.60 0.13
C GLY A 108 28.24 -5.45 -0.69
N LEU A 109 29.00 -4.80 -1.57
CA LEU A 109 28.48 -3.72 -2.42
C LEU A 109 27.48 -4.23 -3.47
N SER A 110 27.47 -5.52 -3.80
CA SER A 110 26.47 -6.08 -4.72
C SER A 110 25.04 -5.98 -4.20
N PHE A 111 24.86 -5.82 -2.87
CA PHE A 111 23.55 -5.64 -2.23
C PHE A 111 23.07 -4.18 -2.27
N ALA A 112 23.94 -3.22 -2.60
CA ALA A 112 23.59 -1.80 -2.68
C ALA A 112 22.34 -1.49 -3.53
N PRO A 113 22.19 -1.98 -4.78
CA PRO A 113 20.98 -1.72 -5.57
C PRO A 113 19.72 -2.27 -4.90
N SER A 114 19.77 -3.50 -4.36
CA SER A 114 18.64 -4.13 -3.70
C SER A 114 18.25 -3.41 -2.40
N CYS A 115 19.22 -2.87 -1.66
CA CYS A 115 18.96 -2.11 -0.44
C CYS A 115 18.42 -0.72 -0.73
N LEU A 116 18.88 -0.05 -1.79
CA LEU A 116 18.28 1.21 -2.23
C LEU A 116 16.84 1.02 -2.72
N LEU A 117 16.55 -0.10 -3.39
CA LEU A 117 15.18 -0.48 -3.72
C LEU A 117 14.35 -0.83 -2.48
N TRP A 118 14.93 -1.46 -1.46
CA TRP A 118 14.24 -1.68 -0.18
C TRP A 118 13.89 -0.34 0.48
N LEU A 119 14.84 0.59 0.59
CA LEU A 119 14.58 1.94 1.12
C LEU A 119 13.50 2.67 0.32
N TYR A 120 13.52 2.53 -1.01
CA TYR A 120 12.46 3.05 -1.88
C TYR A 120 11.08 2.48 -1.52
N LEU A 121 10.99 1.17 -1.26
CA LEU A 121 9.74 0.51 -0.84
C LEU A 121 9.29 0.83 0.60
N LEU A 122 10.05 1.60 1.38
CA LEU A 122 9.58 2.08 2.68
C LEU A 122 8.69 3.32 2.54
N ASP A 123 8.78 4.04 1.42
CA ASP A 123 7.93 5.19 1.12
C ASP A 123 6.52 4.74 0.74
N GLU A 124 5.52 5.28 1.41
CA GLU A 124 4.10 5.01 1.20
C GLU A 124 3.62 5.35 -0.22
N ASN A 125 4.33 6.27 -0.88
CA ASN A 125 4.01 6.73 -2.23
C ASN A 125 4.79 6.00 -3.32
N ALA A 126 5.79 5.18 -2.96
CA ALA A 126 6.57 4.44 -3.93
C ALA A 126 5.79 3.26 -4.51
N LEU A 127 5.75 3.18 -5.83
CA LEU A 127 5.04 2.12 -6.55
C LEU A 127 5.97 0.94 -6.88
N PHE A 128 5.44 -0.27 -6.78
CA PHE A 128 6.23 -1.48 -7.02
C PHE A 128 6.74 -1.61 -8.47
N SER A 129 6.17 -0.84 -9.40
CA SER A 129 6.64 -0.67 -10.77
C SER A 129 8.12 -0.29 -10.86
N GLY A 130 8.63 0.50 -9.91
CA GLY A 130 10.03 0.92 -9.88
C GLY A 130 11.02 -0.24 -9.70
N VAL A 131 10.65 -1.25 -8.92
CA VAL A 131 11.48 -2.46 -8.70
C VAL A 131 11.58 -3.26 -9.99
N TRP A 132 10.45 -3.44 -10.70
CA TRP A 132 10.43 -4.09 -12.01
C TRP A 132 11.23 -3.32 -13.05
N ALA A 133 11.15 -1.98 -13.05
CA ALA A 133 11.90 -1.14 -13.96
C ALA A 133 13.42 -1.35 -13.83
N VAL A 134 13.94 -1.34 -12.59
CA VAL A 134 15.36 -1.61 -12.33
C VAL A 134 15.72 -3.04 -12.74
N LEU A 135 14.89 -4.03 -12.38
CA LEU A 135 15.15 -5.44 -12.70
C LEU A 135 15.24 -5.69 -14.22
N ILE A 136 14.27 -5.19 -14.99
CA ILE A 136 14.24 -5.33 -16.45
C ILE A 136 15.43 -4.61 -17.10
N THR A 137 15.79 -3.42 -16.59
CA THR A 137 16.97 -2.69 -17.05
C THR A 137 18.25 -3.51 -16.85
N LEU A 138 18.41 -4.12 -15.68
CA LEU A 138 19.58 -4.96 -15.38
C LEU A 138 19.58 -6.26 -16.19
N LEU A 139 18.42 -6.88 -16.43
CA LEU A 139 18.29 -8.06 -17.29
C LEU A 139 18.70 -7.75 -18.73
N ALA A 140 18.23 -6.63 -19.28
CA ALA A 140 18.61 -6.20 -20.63
C ALA A 140 20.11 -5.90 -20.73
N ALA A 141 20.66 -5.17 -19.76
CA ALA A 141 22.10 -4.88 -19.69
C ALA A 141 22.93 -6.18 -19.62
N TRP A 142 22.49 -7.16 -18.81
CA TRP A 142 23.16 -8.44 -18.66
C TRP A 142 23.10 -9.27 -19.94
N GLY A 143 21.93 -9.34 -20.58
CA GLY A 143 21.75 -10.04 -21.85
C GLY A 143 22.63 -9.47 -22.96
N ILE A 144 22.69 -8.14 -23.09
CA ILE A 144 23.55 -7.47 -24.08
C ILE A 144 25.04 -7.71 -23.77
N ALA A 145 25.43 -7.64 -22.50
CA ALA A 145 26.80 -7.87 -22.08
C ALA A 145 27.29 -9.30 -22.36
N LYS A 146 26.40 -10.29 -22.30
CA LYS A 146 26.71 -11.69 -22.60
C LYS A 146 26.77 -11.97 -24.10
N SER A 147 25.89 -11.33 -24.88
CA SER A 147 25.70 -11.65 -26.30
C SER A 147 26.66 -10.91 -27.25
N ALA A 148 27.17 -9.73 -26.88
CA ALA A 148 27.95 -8.89 -27.78
C ALA A 148 29.24 -8.34 -27.14
N LYS A 149 30.29 -8.15 -27.97
CA LYS A 149 31.61 -7.64 -27.56
C LYS A 149 32.05 -6.48 -28.46
N GLY A 150 32.83 -5.54 -27.91
CA GLY A 150 33.38 -4.43 -28.69
C GLY A 150 32.29 -3.49 -29.23
N ARG A 151 32.42 -3.04 -30.49
CA ARG A 151 31.53 -2.03 -31.10
C ARG A 151 30.07 -2.48 -31.20
N THR A 152 29.80 -3.77 -31.45
CA THR A 152 28.43 -4.29 -31.57
C THR A 152 27.63 -4.15 -30.27
N ARG A 153 28.30 -4.25 -29.12
CA ARG A 153 27.68 -4.05 -27.81
C ARG A 153 27.17 -2.61 -27.63
N TYR A 154 27.95 -1.61 -28.05
CA TYR A 154 27.54 -0.21 -27.95
C TYR A 154 26.37 0.11 -28.88
N ILE A 155 26.36 -0.45 -30.10
CA ILE A 155 25.24 -0.31 -31.04
C ILE A 155 23.96 -0.92 -30.43
N LEU A 156 24.04 -2.12 -29.87
CA LEU A 156 22.90 -2.76 -29.22
C LEU A 156 22.39 -1.97 -28.01
N LEU A 157 23.26 -1.38 -27.21
CA LEU A 157 22.86 -0.51 -26.10
C LEU A 157 22.10 0.72 -26.60
N ILE A 158 22.57 1.37 -27.67
CA ILE A 158 21.89 2.54 -28.26
C ILE A 158 20.50 2.16 -28.78
N ILE A 159 20.38 1.02 -29.46
CA ILE A 159 19.08 0.51 -29.96
C ILE A 159 18.17 0.09 -28.80
N ALA A 160 18.72 -0.42 -27.70
CA ALA A 160 17.94 -0.84 -26.54
C ALA A 160 17.34 0.34 -25.76
N ILE A 161 17.92 1.54 -25.80
CA ILE A 161 17.42 2.71 -25.06
C ILE A 161 15.95 3.04 -25.38
N PRO A 162 15.51 3.25 -26.64
CA PRO A 162 14.11 3.57 -26.93
C PRO A 162 13.15 2.43 -26.55
N ILE A 163 13.58 1.18 -26.73
CA ILE A 163 12.78 0.01 -26.33
C ILE A 163 12.64 -0.02 -24.81
N LEU A 164 13.73 0.13 -24.07
CA LEU A 164 13.70 0.15 -22.61
C LEU A 164 12.92 1.35 -22.09
N TYR A 165 13.02 2.53 -22.71
CA TYR A 165 12.22 3.68 -22.30
C TYR A 165 10.72 3.40 -22.41
N TRP A 166 10.26 2.73 -23.48
CA TRP A 166 8.87 2.30 -23.58
C TRP A 166 8.51 1.25 -22.51
N MET A 167 9.38 0.27 -22.25
CA MET A 167 9.11 -0.80 -21.28
C MET A 167 9.16 -0.33 -19.82
N VAL A 168 10.14 0.49 -19.46
CA VAL A 168 10.55 0.82 -18.09
C VAL A 168 10.78 2.33 -17.85
N GLY A 169 10.30 3.19 -18.75
CA GLY A 169 10.34 4.64 -18.54
C GLY A 169 11.76 5.21 -18.37
N PRO A 170 11.92 6.33 -17.64
CA PRO A 170 13.17 7.08 -17.60
C PRO A 170 14.29 6.37 -16.86
N VAL A 171 14.03 5.36 -16.00
CA VAL A 171 15.04 4.68 -15.16
C VAL A 171 16.21 4.08 -15.97
N CYS A 172 16.03 3.89 -17.28
CA CYS A 172 17.09 3.44 -18.19
C CYS A 172 18.03 4.55 -18.71
N ILE A 173 17.73 5.85 -18.55
CA ILE A 173 18.48 6.99 -19.13
C ILE A 173 18.94 8.01 -18.08
N PRO A 174 20.23 8.11 -17.70
CA PRO A 174 20.70 9.00 -16.63
C PRO A 174 20.67 10.51 -16.94
N PHE A 175 20.01 10.95 -18.02
CA PHE A 175 20.01 12.34 -18.48
C PHE A 175 18.82 13.16 -17.95
N PRO A 176 19.05 14.20 -17.12
CA PRO A 176 17.99 14.99 -16.49
C PRO A 176 17.29 15.89 -17.51
N ILE A 177 16.19 15.37 -18.05
CA ILE A 177 15.23 16.14 -18.84
C ILE A 177 13.92 16.10 -18.06
N ASP A 178 13.62 17.18 -17.35
CA ASP A 178 12.52 17.26 -16.37
C ASP A 178 11.16 16.78 -16.93
N SER A 179 10.88 17.03 -18.22
CA SER A 179 9.63 16.65 -18.88
C SER A 179 9.50 15.14 -19.19
N LEU A 180 10.62 14.42 -19.34
CA LEU A 180 10.62 12.96 -19.55
C LEU A 180 10.56 12.19 -18.22
N TRP A 181 10.78 12.88 -17.10
CA TRP A 181 11.10 12.28 -15.81
C TRP A 181 9.95 12.33 -14.81
N THR A 182 9.12 13.38 -14.88
CA THR A 182 7.91 13.57 -14.05
C THR A 182 6.67 12.87 -14.60
N SER A 183 6.77 12.24 -15.77
CA SER A 183 5.63 11.62 -16.48
C SER A 183 5.50 10.11 -16.26
N VAL A 184 6.30 9.49 -15.40
CA VAL A 184 6.26 8.03 -15.18
C VAL A 184 5.80 7.66 -13.77
N HIS A 185 4.86 6.72 -13.71
CA HIS A 185 4.16 6.22 -12.53
C HIS A 185 5.06 5.36 -11.60
N TYR A 186 6.10 5.97 -11.05
CA TYR A 186 6.93 5.37 -9.97
C TYR A 186 6.61 5.89 -8.58
N TYR A 187 5.96 7.05 -8.51
CA TYR A 187 5.39 7.56 -7.28
C TYR A 187 3.93 7.89 -7.52
N ARG A 188 3.12 7.80 -6.45
CA ARG A 188 1.73 8.28 -6.47
C ARG A 188 1.64 9.77 -6.77
N TYR A 189 2.63 10.54 -6.32
CA TYR A 189 2.81 11.94 -6.65
C TYR A 189 3.70 12.07 -7.90
N PRO A 190 3.16 12.50 -9.05
CA PRO A 190 3.92 12.58 -10.31
C PRO A 190 5.07 13.58 -10.27
N THR A 191 5.01 14.54 -9.34
CA THR A 191 6.00 15.60 -9.18
C THR A 191 7.25 15.17 -8.41
N VAL A 192 7.24 13.98 -7.78
CA VAL A 192 8.35 13.51 -6.97
C VAL A 192 9.41 12.84 -7.83
N PHE A 193 10.64 13.33 -7.75
CA PHE A 193 11.75 12.76 -8.48
C PHE A 193 12.26 11.47 -7.81
N PRO A 194 12.35 10.32 -8.53
CA PRO A 194 12.65 9.03 -7.92
C PRO A 194 14.14 8.78 -7.66
N ILE A 195 14.74 9.57 -6.75
CA ILE A 195 16.19 9.55 -6.45
C ILE A 195 16.69 8.14 -6.10
N LEU A 196 15.94 7.38 -5.31
CA LEU A 196 16.38 6.05 -4.86
C LEU A 196 16.41 5.00 -5.98
N LEU A 197 15.50 5.07 -6.96
CA LEU A 197 15.54 4.20 -8.15
C LEU A 197 16.78 4.49 -9.00
N TRP A 198 17.08 5.77 -9.19
CA TRP A 198 18.29 6.23 -9.87
C TRP A 198 19.56 5.79 -9.16
N ALA A 199 19.61 6.01 -7.85
CA ALA A 199 20.71 5.57 -7.01
C ALA A 199 20.87 4.04 -7.10
N ALA A 200 19.79 3.27 -7.11
CA ALA A 200 19.84 1.81 -7.28
C ALA A 200 20.46 1.42 -8.62
N SER A 201 19.99 1.97 -9.74
CA SER A 201 20.57 1.71 -11.06
C SER A 201 22.03 2.14 -11.16
N LEU A 202 22.36 3.35 -10.69
CA LEU A 202 23.73 3.89 -10.70
C LEU A 202 24.68 3.12 -9.79
N SER A 203 24.19 2.57 -8.66
CA SER A 203 25.00 1.81 -7.72
C SER A 203 25.64 0.57 -8.38
N VAL A 204 24.99 -0.03 -9.37
CA VAL A 204 25.56 -1.15 -10.15
C VAL A 204 26.75 -0.67 -10.97
N PHE A 205 26.65 0.48 -11.63
CA PHE A 205 27.78 1.08 -12.36
C PHE A 205 28.92 1.45 -11.41
N ILE A 206 28.62 2.10 -10.28
CA ILE A 206 29.62 2.46 -9.26
C ILE A 206 30.30 1.20 -8.71
N PHE A 207 29.54 0.14 -8.42
CA PHE A 207 30.08 -1.14 -7.96
C PHE A 207 31.08 -1.72 -8.96
N THR A 208 30.71 -1.80 -10.24
CA THR A 208 31.62 -2.32 -11.29
C THR A 208 32.85 -1.44 -11.50
N LEU A 209 32.70 -0.11 -11.46
CA LEU A 209 33.79 0.84 -11.59
C LEU A 209 34.77 0.73 -10.41
N THR A 210 34.25 0.62 -9.18
CA THR A 210 35.05 0.50 -7.97
C THR A 210 35.92 -0.76 -8.00
N ILE A 211 35.37 -1.90 -8.41
CA ILE A 211 36.16 -3.13 -8.58
C ILE A 211 37.25 -2.95 -9.64
N HIS A 212 36.92 -2.33 -10.77
CA HIS A 212 37.87 -2.12 -11.87
C HIS A 212 39.05 -1.23 -11.45
N ILE A 213 38.80 -0.14 -10.72
CA ILE A 213 39.83 0.80 -10.27
C ILE A 213 40.62 0.18 -9.11
N CYS A 214 39.95 -0.26 -8.05
CA CYS A 214 40.59 -0.68 -6.81
C CYS A 214 41.39 -1.98 -6.94
N HIS A 215 41.06 -2.86 -7.90
CA HIS A 215 41.86 -4.05 -8.17
C HIS A 215 43.33 -3.71 -8.47
N ARG A 216 43.63 -2.53 -9.03
CA ARG A 216 45.01 -2.10 -9.31
C ARG A 216 45.83 -1.79 -8.06
N TRP A 217 45.17 -1.49 -6.95
CA TRP A 217 45.79 -0.95 -5.72
C TRP A 217 45.70 -1.91 -4.54
N ILE A 218 44.70 -2.81 -4.55
CA ILE A 218 44.40 -3.69 -3.43
C ILE A 218 44.54 -5.14 -3.89
N ASN A 219 45.52 -5.83 -3.33
CA ASN A 219 45.71 -7.27 -3.51
C ASN A 219 45.16 -8.01 -2.28
N ALA A 220 43.83 -8.04 -2.17
CA ALA A 220 43.13 -8.68 -1.05
C ALA A 220 42.81 -10.15 -1.37
N SER A 221 43.11 -11.04 -0.43
CA SER A 221 42.77 -12.46 -0.53
C SER A 221 41.25 -12.64 -0.65
N SER A 222 40.80 -13.32 -1.70
CA SER A 222 39.40 -13.72 -1.90
C SER A 222 39.07 -14.96 -1.08
N SER A 223 39.31 -14.87 0.22
CA SER A 223 38.92 -15.90 1.17
C SER A 223 37.42 -15.82 1.47
N TYR A 224 36.87 -16.93 1.94
CA TYR A 224 35.49 -16.98 2.39
C TYR A 224 35.23 -16.04 3.56
N VAL A 225 36.22 -15.85 4.45
CA VAL A 225 36.15 -14.95 5.60
C VAL A 225 35.93 -13.51 5.14
N VAL A 226 36.72 -13.04 4.18
CA VAL A 226 36.62 -11.67 3.65
C VAL A 226 35.26 -11.42 2.98
N THR A 227 34.72 -12.43 2.27
CA THR A 227 33.37 -12.36 1.67
C THR A 227 32.27 -12.28 2.73
N LEU A 228 32.39 -13.05 3.82
CA LEU A 228 31.43 -13.02 4.93
C LEU A 228 31.51 -11.71 5.71
N CYS A 229 32.72 -11.18 5.96
CA CYS A 229 32.91 -9.90 6.61
C CYS A 229 32.32 -8.75 5.78
N SER A 230 32.54 -8.75 4.45
CA SER A 230 31.96 -7.71 3.59
C SER A 230 30.44 -7.78 3.53
N PHE A 231 29.86 -8.99 3.52
CA PHE A 231 28.42 -9.19 3.66
C PHE A 231 27.89 -8.72 5.02
N ALA A 232 28.54 -9.09 6.12
CA ALA A 232 28.11 -8.72 7.47
C ALA A 232 28.16 -7.20 7.68
N LEU A 233 29.21 -6.53 7.18
CA LEU A 233 29.31 -5.07 7.20
C LEU A 233 28.18 -4.43 6.37
N ALA A 234 27.94 -4.93 5.16
CA ALA A 234 26.85 -4.43 4.32
C ALA A 234 25.49 -4.64 5.01
N ALA A 235 25.19 -5.85 5.50
CA ALA A 235 23.95 -6.20 6.16
C ALA A 235 23.70 -5.36 7.43
N THR A 236 24.72 -5.09 8.24
CA THR A 236 24.60 -4.24 9.44
C THR A 236 24.36 -2.78 9.09
N CYS A 237 25.14 -2.21 8.16
CA CYS A 237 24.91 -0.84 7.68
C CYS A 237 23.53 -0.68 7.03
N MET A 238 23.14 -1.61 6.17
CA MET A 238 21.86 -1.61 5.47
C MET A 238 20.70 -1.79 6.45
N GLY A 239 20.80 -2.75 7.38
CA GLY A 239 19.81 -2.98 8.42
C GLY A 239 19.58 -1.75 9.30
N TYR A 240 20.66 -1.03 9.65
CA TYR A 240 20.55 0.24 10.38
C TYR A 240 19.80 1.32 9.57
N LEU A 241 20.14 1.50 8.28
CA LEU A 241 19.47 2.48 7.42
C LEU A 241 17.98 2.17 7.25
N ILE A 242 17.64 0.89 6.98
CA ILE A 242 16.25 0.44 6.83
C ILE A 242 15.47 0.68 8.12
N TRP A 243 16.04 0.30 9.26
CA TRP A 243 15.37 0.51 10.55
C TRP A 243 15.14 1.99 10.86
N ARG A 244 16.15 2.84 10.58
CA ARG A 244 16.07 4.29 10.79
C ARG A 244 15.02 4.96 9.90
N ASP A 245 14.92 4.53 8.65
CA ASP A 245 14.05 5.16 7.65
C ASP A 245 12.63 4.52 7.62
N SER A 246 12.40 3.45 8.38
CA SER A 246 11.08 2.81 8.54
C SER A 246 10.13 3.68 9.36
N ASN A 247 8.94 3.96 8.82
CA ASN A 247 7.93 4.76 9.50
C ASN A 247 6.99 3.88 10.34
N PHE A 248 7.45 3.43 11.51
CA PHE A 248 6.65 2.60 12.41
C PHE A 248 5.36 3.26 12.91
N LYS A 249 5.31 4.60 12.94
CA LYS A 249 4.08 5.32 13.31
C LYS A 249 3.01 5.17 12.22
N ALA A 250 3.39 5.33 10.96
CA ALA A 250 2.47 5.11 9.83
C ALA A 250 2.04 3.65 9.72
N GLU A 251 2.98 2.69 9.86
CA GLU A 251 2.67 1.26 9.91
C GLU A 251 1.61 0.94 10.97
N LYS A 252 1.71 1.56 12.16
CA LYS A 252 0.71 1.40 13.22
C LYS A 252 -0.64 2.03 12.89
N VAL A 253 -0.67 3.17 12.19
CA VAL A 253 -1.91 3.77 11.69
C VAL A 253 -2.58 2.88 10.65
N MET A 254 -1.80 2.36 9.69
CA MET A 254 -2.26 1.41 8.67
C MET A 254 -2.77 0.12 9.31
N GLN A 255 -2.17 -0.33 10.42
CA GLN A 255 -2.65 -1.47 11.18
C GLN A 255 -4.07 -1.26 11.72
N TYR A 256 -4.37 -0.11 12.35
CA TYR A 256 -5.72 0.17 12.85
C TYR A 256 -6.73 0.21 11.72
N ASP A 257 -6.42 0.91 10.63
CA ASP A 257 -7.29 0.99 9.45
C ASP A 257 -7.53 -0.39 8.81
N PHE A 258 -6.48 -1.22 8.68
CA PHE A 258 -6.59 -2.58 8.19
C PHE A 258 -7.54 -3.43 9.03
N MET A 259 -7.40 -3.38 10.37
CA MET A 259 -8.29 -4.13 11.27
C MET A 259 -9.74 -3.65 11.18
N ALA A 260 -9.96 -2.33 11.06
CA ALA A 260 -11.30 -1.75 10.93
C ALA A 260 -11.97 -2.19 9.61
N CYS A 261 -11.25 -2.08 8.49
CA CYS A 261 -11.74 -2.50 7.18
C CYS A 261 -12.11 -4.00 7.12
N HIS A 262 -11.42 -4.83 7.89
CA HIS A 262 -11.67 -6.28 7.98
C HIS A 262 -12.59 -6.67 9.14
N GLN A 263 -13.22 -5.68 9.81
CA GLN A 263 -14.16 -5.89 10.91
C GLN A 263 -13.57 -6.74 12.06
N GLN A 264 -12.27 -6.60 12.31
CA GLN A 264 -11.55 -7.35 13.36
C GLN A 264 -11.71 -6.68 14.73
N TRP A 265 -12.96 -6.43 15.15
CA TRP A 265 -13.28 -5.63 16.34
C TRP A 265 -12.62 -6.17 17.61
N ASN A 266 -12.64 -7.49 17.83
CA ASN A 266 -11.98 -8.14 18.98
C ASN A 266 -10.47 -7.86 18.99
N ARG A 267 -9.81 -7.98 17.83
CA ARG A 267 -8.37 -7.75 17.68
C ARG A 267 -8.01 -6.29 17.91
N ILE A 268 -8.88 -5.36 17.54
CA ILE A 268 -8.71 -3.93 17.84
C ILE A 268 -8.68 -3.73 19.36
N ILE A 269 -9.67 -4.28 20.09
CA ILE A 269 -9.75 -4.18 21.55
C ILE A 269 -8.50 -4.78 22.23
N GLU A 270 -8.05 -5.96 21.79
CA GLU A 270 -6.81 -6.56 22.29
C GLU A 270 -5.57 -5.69 22.03
N THR A 271 -5.52 -5.02 20.87
CA THR A 271 -4.38 -4.18 20.47
C THR A 271 -4.34 -2.89 21.30
N ILE A 272 -5.47 -2.21 21.47
CA ILE A 272 -5.55 -0.95 22.25
C ILE A 272 -5.32 -1.18 23.75
N ASN A 273 -5.69 -2.35 24.28
CA ASN A 273 -5.44 -2.72 25.67
C ASN A 273 -3.94 -2.94 25.95
N LYS A 274 -3.19 -3.42 24.96
CA LYS A 274 -1.72 -3.55 25.04
C LYS A 274 -1.03 -2.20 24.91
N GLU A 275 -1.46 -1.39 23.95
CA GLU A 275 -0.88 -0.08 23.71
C GLU A 275 -1.94 0.91 23.22
N LYS A 276 -2.28 1.87 24.10
CA LYS A 276 -3.32 2.86 23.83
C LYS A 276 -2.95 3.72 22.61
N PRO A 277 -3.90 4.01 21.70
CA PRO A 277 -3.64 4.86 20.56
C PRO A 277 -3.36 6.30 21.03
N ASN A 278 -2.43 6.95 20.35
CA ASN A 278 -2.04 8.35 20.57
C ASN A 278 -2.25 9.24 19.33
N ASN A 279 -2.85 8.68 18.28
CA ASN A 279 -3.16 9.36 17.04
C ASN A 279 -4.66 9.31 16.77
N GLN A 280 -5.16 10.26 15.98
CA GLN A 280 -6.59 10.44 15.74
C GLN A 280 -7.26 9.20 15.13
N ILE A 281 -6.68 8.61 14.09
CA ILE A 281 -7.23 7.40 13.42
C ILE A 281 -7.36 6.23 14.40
N GLY A 282 -6.35 6.01 15.24
CA GLY A 282 -6.38 4.98 16.26
C GLY A 282 -7.51 5.16 17.27
N VAL A 283 -7.79 6.41 17.69
CA VAL A 283 -8.92 6.72 18.59
C VAL A 283 -10.26 6.51 17.90
N THR A 284 -10.40 6.87 16.62
CA THR A 284 -11.62 6.64 15.84
C THR A 284 -11.92 5.15 15.67
N VAL A 285 -10.91 4.36 15.28
CA VAL A 285 -11.04 2.91 15.13
C VAL A 285 -11.33 2.24 16.47
N GLN A 286 -10.71 2.74 17.55
CA GLN A 286 -11.01 2.30 18.90
C GLN A 286 -12.49 2.55 19.27
N ASN A 287 -12.97 3.78 19.12
CA ASN A 287 -14.33 4.15 19.50
C ASN A 287 -15.33 3.33 18.68
N LEU A 288 -15.05 3.13 17.39
CA LEU A 288 -15.83 2.23 16.54
C LEU A 288 -15.85 0.80 17.11
N ALA A 289 -14.70 0.24 17.48
CA ALA A 289 -14.63 -1.11 18.03
C ALA A 289 -15.37 -1.25 19.37
N LEU A 290 -15.29 -0.25 20.27
CA LEU A 290 -16.05 -0.24 21.52
C LEU A 290 -17.56 -0.17 21.25
N ALA A 291 -17.99 0.65 20.30
CA ALA A 291 -19.39 0.80 19.93
C ALA A 291 -19.97 -0.47 19.28
N MET A 292 -19.17 -1.16 18.46
CA MET A 292 -19.52 -2.47 17.89
C MET A 292 -19.78 -3.54 18.98
N HIS A 293 -19.21 -3.38 20.17
CA HIS A 293 -19.48 -4.24 21.33
C HIS A 293 -20.57 -3.72 22.26
N GLY A 294 -21.13 -2.53 22.01
CA GLY A 294 -22.10 -1.92 22.90
C GLY A 294 -21.50 -1.30 24.18
N MET A 295 -20.19 -1.06 24.22
CA MET A 295 -19.48 -0.62 25.42
C MET A 295 -18.78 0.74 25.26
N LEU A 296 -19.17 1.54 24.25
CA LEU A 296 -18.54 2.84 23.99
C LEU A 296 -18.67 3.79 25.19
N LEU A 297 -19.89 3.93 25.71
CA LEU A 297 -20.18 4.90 26.77
C LEU A 297 -19.50 4.56 28.10
N ASP A 298 -19.27 3.27 28.35
CA ASP A 298 -18.65 2.80 29.59
C ASP A 298 -17.13 3.00 29.58
N HIS A 299 -16.49 2.83 28.42
CA HIS A 299 -15.03 2.75 28.33
C HIS A 299 -14.36 3.89 27.56
N MET A 300 -15.07 4.72 26.79
CA MET A 300 -14.42 5.74 25.94
C MET A 300 -13.50 6.68 26.74
N PHE A 301 -13.87 7.05 27.97
CA PHE A 301 -13.09 7.97 28.80
C PHE A 301 -11.89 7.33 29.50
N GLU A 302 -11.67 6.03 29.36
CA GLU A 302 -10.42 5.38 29.79
C GLU A 302 -9.22 5.73 28.88
N TYR A 303 -9.50 6.43 27.78
CA TYR A 303 -8.56 6.73 26.72
C TYR A 303 -8.62 8.21 26.35
N ASN A 304 -7.52 8.72 25.78
CA ASN A 304 -7.48 10.09 25.31
C ASN A 304 -8.31 10.22 24.03
N GLN A 305 -9.43 10.93 24.13
CA GLN A 305 -10.40 11.08 23.05
C GLN A 305 -9.97 12.07 21.96
N ASN A 306 -8.96 12.91 22.18
CA ASN A 306 -8.56 13.97 21.23
C ASN A 306 -9.75 14.86 20.78
N GLY A 307 -10.71 15.09 21.68
CA GLY A 307 -11.94 15.83 21.40
C GLY A 307 -12.91 15.10 20.47
N ILE A 308 -13.82 15.86 19.85
CA ILE A 308 -14.85 15.31 18.93
C ILE A 308 -14.21 14.59 17.73
N ALA A 309 -13.08 15.13 17.27
CA ALA A 309 -12.31 14.59 16.16
C ALA A 309 -11.80 13.15 16.38
N GLY A 310 -11.70 12.65 17.62
CA GLY A 310 -11.42 11.24 17.86
C GLY A 310 -12.66 10.33 17.82
N LEU A 311 -13.86 10.88 18.01
CA LEU A 311 -15.11 10.13 17.85
C LEU A 311 -15.45 9.95 16.37
N LEU A 312 -15.58 11.05 15.64
CA LEU A 312 -15.80 11.09 14.19
C LEU A 312 -14.97 12.26 13.62
N PRO A 313 -13.81 11.97 13.01
CA PRO A 313 -12.98 12.98 12.34
C PRO A 313 -13.76 13.75 11.27
N ASP A 314 -13.42 15.03 11.10
CA ASP A 314 -13.86 15.80 9.94
C ASP A 314 -13.38 15.13 8.65
N VAL A 315 -14.24 15.12 7.63
CA VAL A 315 -13.93 14.53 6.34
C VAL A 315 -12.96 15.45 5.60
N LYS A 316 -11.72 14.98 5.42
CA LYS A 316 -10.69 15.68 4.65
C LYS A 316 -10.73 15.26 3.18
N THR A 317 -10.14 16.09 2.31
CA THR A 317 -10.07 15.87 0.86
C THR A 317 -8.86 15.06 0.40
N ASP A 318 -8.40 14.10 1.22
CA ASP A 318 -7.29 13.19 0.87
C ASP A 318 -7.75 11.73 0.74
N ALA A 319 -6.94 10.90 0.10
CA ALA A 319 -7.31 9.52 -0.25
C ALA A 319 -7.26 8.52 0.92
N THR A 320 -6.73 8.92 2.08
CA THR A 320 -6.30 7.98 3.14
C THR A 320 -7.01 8.22 4.46
N SER A 321 -6.94 9.43 4.99
CA SER A 321 -7.45 9.76 6.32
C SER A 321 -8.97 9.62 6.46
N PRO A 322 -9.79 9.79 5.40
CA PRO A 322 -11.24 9.63 5.54
C PRO A 322 -11.71 8.17 5.56
N LEU A 323 -10.89 7.20 5.13
CA LEU A 323 -11.35 5.80 4.98
C LEU A 323 -11.74 5.13 6.32
N PRO A 324 -10.99 5.30 7.43
CA PRO A 324 -11.44 4.83 8.75
C PRO A 324 -12.75 5.49 9.20
N THR A 325 -12.91 6.78 8.95
CA THR A 325 -14.14 7.52 9.30
C THR A 325 -15.33 7.02 8.47
N ALA A 326 -15.12 6.76 7.18
CA ALA A 326 -16.13 6.18 6.32
C ALA A 326 -16.58 4.78 6.79
N GLU A 327 -15.66 3.99 7.37
CA GLU A 327 -16.02 2.72 8.01
C GLU A 327 -16.95 2.96 9.20
N ALA A 328 -16.67 3.95 10.05
CA ALA A 328 -17.55 4.29 11.15
C ALA A 328 -18.94 4.72 10.67
N PHE A 329 -19.02 5.59 9.66
CA PHE A 329 -20.28 6.00 9.03
C PHE A 329 -21.06 4.80 8.47
N TYR A 330 -20.36 3.87 7.81
CA TYR A 330 -20.98 2.68 7.26
C TYR A 330 -21.58 1.80 8.36
N GLN A 331 -20.85 1.54 9.44
CA GLN A 331 -21.32 0.68 10.53
C GLN A 331 -22.47 1.30 11.34
N LEU A 332 -22.47 2.63 11.47
CA LEU A 332 -23.54 3.42 12.10
C LEU A 332 -24.86 3.39 11.31
N GLY A 333 -24.82 3.15 10.00
CA GLY A 333 -25.98 3.29 9.11
C GLY A 333 -26.05 4.62 8.37
N MET A 334 -25.01 5.46 8.45
CA MET A 334 -24.88 6.71 7.69
C MET A 334 -24.42 6.44 6.25
N ILE A 335 -25.17 5.59 5.53
CA ILE A 335 -24.74 4.99 4.26
C ILE A 335 -24.44 6.02 3.17
N ASN A 336 -25.25 7.08 3.06
CA ASN A 336 -25.02 8.15 2.08
C ASN A 336 -23.74 8.94 2.38
N VAL A 337 -23.45 9.19 3.65
CA VAL A 337 -22.23 9.88 4.08
C VAL A 337 -21.01 9.00 3.81
N ALA A 338 -21.06 7.73 4.20
CA ALA A 338 -20.00 6.76 3.89
C ALA A 338 -19.73 6.66 2.38
N GLN A 339 -20.80 6.60 1.56
CA GLN A 339 -20.70 6.57 0.11
C GLN A 339 -19.97 7.80 -0.44
N ARG A 340 -20.38 9.01 -0.02
CA ARG A 340 -19.75 10.27 -0.44
C ARG A 340 -18.28 10.29 -0.05
N THR A 341 -17.96 10.00 1.20
CA THR A 341 -16.58 10.02 1.71
C THR A 341 -15.67 9.06 0.94
N VAL A 342 -16.13 7.84 0.66
CA VAL A 342 -15.33 6.87 -0.11
C VAL A 342 -15.20 7.28 -1.57
N PHE A 343 -16.24 7.86 -2.16
CA PHE A 343 -16.17 8.37 -3.53
C PHE A 343 -15.13 9.49 -3.65
N GLU A 344 -15.15 10.46 -2.74
CA GLU A 344 -14.17 11.54 -2.69
C GLU A 344 -12.75 11.00 -2.46
N ALA A 345 -12.56 10.07 -1.52
CA ALA A 345 -11.26 9.45 -1.26
C ALA A 345 -10.72 8.67 -2.48
N GLN A 346 -11.59 8.00 -3.23
CA GLN A 346 -11.26 7.30 -4.46
C GLN A 346 -10.80 8.26 -5.57
N GLU A 347 -11.48 9.39 -5.74
CA GLU A 347 -11.11 10.38 -6.75
C GLU A 347 -9.95 11.28 -6.31
N ALA A 348 -9.59 11.29 -5.02
CA ALA A 348 -8.40 11.94 -4.48
C ALA A 348 -7.10 11.14 -4.69
N ILE A 349 -7.16 9.92 -5.26
CA ILE A 349 -5.96 9.11 -5.58
C ILE A 349 -5.20 9.77 -6.76
N LEU A 350 -4.01 10.29 -6.48
CA LEU A 350 -3.29 11.22 -7.36
C LEU A 350 -2.67 10.63 -8.63
N ASP A 351 -2.44 9.31 -8.67
CA ASP A 351 -1.95 8.62 -9.86
C ASP A 351 -3.09 8.06 -10.73
N PHE A 352 -4.33 8.49 -10.46
CA PHE A 352 -5.55 8.09 -11.15
C PHE A 352 -5.84 6.59 -11.08
N GLN A 353 -5.12 5.84 -10.23
CA GLN A 353 -5.42 4.43 -10.00
C GLN A 353 -6.74 4.28 -9.25
N LYS A 354 -7.33 3.09 -9.40
CA LYS A 354 -8.57 2.72 -8.73
C LYS A 354 -8.27 1.84 -7.53
N SER A 355 -9.09 1.95 -6.49
CA SER A 355 -8.97 1.17 -5.25
C SER A 355 -9.99 0.04 -5.24
N GLY A 356 -9.52 -1.19 -5.02
CA GLY A 356 -10.40 -2.34 -4.81
C GLY A 356 -11.29 -2.17 -3.57
N ARG A 357 -10.73 -1.62 -2.48
CA ARG A 357 -11.46 -1.29 -1.25
C ARG A 357 -12.57 -0.28 -1.50
N CYS A 358 -12.27 0.84 -2.16
CA CYS A 358 -13.28 1.86 -2.44
C CYS A 358 -14.37 1.33 -3.35
N TYR A 359 -14.02 0.59 -4.42
CA TYR A 359 -15.01 -0.01 -5.31
C TYR A 359 -15.92 -1.00 -4.59
N LYS A 360 -15.36 -1.81 -3.67
CA LYS A 360 -16.13 -2.73 -2.84
C LYS A 360 -17.14 -1.96 -1.99
N ARG A 361 -16.69 -0.92 -1.28
CA ARG A 361 -17.56 -0.14 -0.40
C ARG A 361 -18.62 0.64 -1.18
N LEU A 362 -18.26 1.23 -2.32
CA LEU A 362 -19.21 1.92 -3.21
C LEU A 362 -20.26 0.96 -3.80
N ALA A 363 -19.87 -0.27 -4.15
CA ALA A 363 -20.83 -1.30 -4.55
C ALA A 363 -21.80 -1.64 -3.40
N GLN A 364 -21.30 -1.80 -2.17
CA GLN A 364 -22.12 -2.10 -1.00
C GLN A 364 -23.10 -0.97 -0.68
N THR A 365 -22.65 0.29 -0.65
CA THR A 365 -23.52 1.43 -0.32
C THR A 365 -24.59 1.63 -1.39
N ASN A 366 -24.24 1.52 -2.68
CA ASN A 366 -25.21 1.61 -3.77
C ASN A 366 -26.23 0.45 -3.74
N LEU A 367 -25.80 -0.76 -3.39
CA LEU A 367 -26.70 -1.89 -3.18
C LEU A 367 -27.67 -1.62 -2.03
N ILE A 368 -27.17 -1.14 -0.88
CA ILE A 368 -27.99 -0.83 0.29
C ILE A 368 -29.02 0.26 -0.06
N ASN A 369 -28.61 1.30 -0.77
CA ASN A 369 -29.45 2.41 -1.22
C ASN A 369 -30.42 2.05 -2.37
N GLY A 370 -30.38 0.82 -2.91
CA GLY A 370 -31.24 0.39 -4.02
C GLY A 370 -30.80 0.89 -5.41
N SER A 371 -29.64 1.54 -5.52
CA SER A 371 -29.03 1.99 -6.78
C SER A 371 -28.31 0.84 -7.49
N TYR A 372 -29.04 -0.21 -7.87
CA TYR A 372 -28.46 -1.47 -8.37
C TYR A 372 -27.65 -1.31 -9.65
N GLU A 373 -28.07 -0.44 -10.57
CA GLU A 373 -27.33 -0.17 -11.81
C GLU A 373 -25.92 0.40 -11.55
N VAL A 374 -25.80 1.27 -10.55
CA VAL A 374 -24.50 1.84 -10.16
C VAL A 374 -23.65 0.78 -9.45
N ALA A 375 -24.26 0.03 -8.52
CA ALA A 375 -23.57 -1.08 -7.85
C ALA A 375 -23.03 -2.11 -8.86
N ARG A 376 -23.81 -2.44 -9.89
CA ARG A 376 -23.44 -3.37 -10.97
C ARG A 376 -22.17 -2.94 -11.69
N LYS A 377 -21.98 -1.64 -11.95
CA LYS A 377 -20.76 -1.12 -12.62
C LYS A 377 -19.49 -1.41 -11.80
N TYR A 378 -19.52 -1.12 -10.50
CA TYR A 378 -18.38 -1.41 -9.60
C TYR A 378 -18.13 -2.91 -9.49
N LEU A 379 -19.18 -3.72 -9.35
CA LEU A 379 -19.08 -5.17 -9.25
C LEU A 379 -18.54 -5.82 -10.53
N MET A 380 -18.94 -5.34 -11.71
CA MET A 380 -18.39 -5.82 -12.99
C MET A 380 -16.90 -5.52 -13.14
N ALA A 381 -16.43 -4.38 -12.64
CA ALA A 381 -14.99 -4.09 -12.58
C ALA A 381 -14.27 -5.07 -11.64
N LEU A 382 -14.80 -5.26 -10.41
CA LEU A 382 -14.23 -6.18 -9.42
C LEU A 382 -14.27 -7.66 -9.85
N GLN A 383 -15.24 -8.05 -10.68
CA GLN A 383 -15.33 -9.39 -11.27
C GLN A 383 -14.12 -9.74 -12.13
N LYS A 384 -13.45 -8.73 -12.70
CA LYS A 384 -12.23 -8.89 -13.52
C LYS A 384 -10.95 -8.93 -12.70
N THR A 385 -11.03 -8.97 -11.37
CA THR A 385 -9.86 -9.08 -10.48
C THR A 385 -9.60 -10.53 -10.08
N LEU A 386 -8.45 -10.81 -9.45
CA LEU A 386 -8.19 -12.14 -8.91
C LEU A 386 -8.92 -12.38 -7.57
N PHE A 387 -8.77 -11.46 -6.62
CA PHE A 387 -9.19 -11.69 -5.23
C PHE A 387 -10.61 -11.18 -4.90
N TYR A 388 -11.11 -10.14 -5.59
CA TYR A 388 -12.46 -9.63 -5.35
C TYR A 388 -13.53 -10.33 -6.20
N ARG A 389 -13.14 -11.14 -7.20
CA ARG A 389 -14.07 -11.77 -8.14
C ARG A 389 -15.13 -12.65 -7.49
N LYS A 390 -14.74 -13.45 -6.49
CA LYS A 390 -15.70 -14.32 -5.77
C LYS A 390 -16.78 -13.49 -5.09
N TRP A 391 -16.37 -12.52 -4.27
CA TRP A 391 -17.28 -11.61 -3.59
C TRP A 391 -18.15 -10.81 -4.57
N ALA A 392 -17.58 -10.36 -5.70
CA ALA A 392 -18.31 -9.63 -6.72
C ALA A 392 -19.42 -10.48 -7.35
N ASN A 393 -19.14 -11.75 -7.68
CA ASN A 393 -20.13 -12.68 -8.22
C ASN A 393 -21.26 -12.97 -7.23
N GLU A 394 -20.92 -13.22 -5.97
CA GLU A 394 -21.90 -13.47 -4.90
C GLU A 394 -22.80 -12.24 -4.70
N THR A 395 -22.21 -11.04 -4.71
CA THR A 395 -22.96 -9.80 -4.55
C THR A 395 -23.80 -9.44 -5.78
N LEU A 396 -23.33 -9.74 -6.99
CA LEU A 396 -24.10 -9.59 -8.23
C LEU A 396 -25.39 -10.42 -8.21
N ALA A 397 -25.36 -11.61 -7.62
CA ALA A 397 -26.53 -12.48 -7.49
C ALA A 397 -27.59 -11.94 -6.50
N LEU A 398 -27.21 -11.00 -5.64
CA LEU A 398 -28.13 -10.33 -4.71
C LEU A 398 -28.84 -9.13 -5.35
N LEU A 399 -28.29 -8.53 -6.41
CA LEU A 399 -28.87 -7.33 -7.03
C LEU A 399 -30.32 -7.60 -7.45
N GLU A 400 -31.19 -6.62 -7.22
CA GLU A 400 -32.64 -6.66 -7.51
C GLU A 400 -33.45 -7.72 -6.74
N ASN A 401 -32.81 -8.58 -5.93
CA ASN A 401 -33.48 -9.57 -5.10
C ASN A 401 -33.74 -9.00 -3.69
N GLU A 402 -34.80 -8.22 -3.54
CA GLU A 402 -35.15 -7.54 -2.28
C GLU A 402 -35.25 -8.48 -1.08
N LYS A 403 -35.79 -9.69 -1.27
CA LYS A 403 -35.92 -10.68 -0.19
C LYS A 403 -34.55 -11.18 0.27
N ALA A 404 -33.65 -11.46 -0.67
CA ALA A 404 -32.29 -11.90 -0.34
C ALA A 404 -31.49 -10.79 0.35
N ILE A 405 -31.63 -9.53 -0.10
CA ILE A 405 -30.96 -8.38 0.52
C ILE A 405 -31.49 -8.14 1.93
N ALA A 406 -32.82 -8.18 2.13
CA ALA A 406 -33.43 -7.99 3.45
C ALA A 406 -33.00 -9.07 4.46
N ASN A 407 -32.80 -10.31 4.00
CA ASN A 407 -32.31 -11.41 4.84
C ASN A 407 -30.78 -11.42 5.01
N HIS A 408 -30.04 -10.59 4.27
CA HIS A 408 -28.59 -10.53 4.38
C HIS A 408 -28.18 -9.89 5.73
N PRO A 409 -27.29 -10.53 6.51
CA PRO A 409 -26.98 -10.08 7.88
C PRO A 409 -26.41 -8.66 7.96
N GLU A 410 -25.61 -8.25 6.98
CA GLU A 410 -25.05 -6.89 6.90
C GLU A 410 -26.02 -5.91 6.19
N TYR A 411 -26.34 -6.16 4.92
CA TYR A 411 -27.13 -5.23 4.10
C TYR A 411 -28.57 -5.03 4.59
N GLY A 412 -29.24 -6.09 5.05
CA GLY A 412 -30.60 -6.01 5.59
C GLY A 412 -30.64 -5.16 6.85
N ARG A 413 -29.70 -5.40 7.79
CA ARG A 413 -29.53 -4.60 9.00
C ARG A 413 -29.29 -3.12 8.67
N LEU A 414 -28.35 -2.83 7.77
CA LEU A 414 -28.00 -1.45 7.42
C LEU A 414 -29.12 -0.71 6.68
N ARG A 415 -29.93 -1.41 5.88
CA ARG A 415 -31.15 -0.81 5.28
C ARG A 415 -32.16 -0.38 6.33
N GLN A 416 -32.35 -1.19 7.37
CA GLN A 416 -33.27 -0.86 8.46
C GLN A 416 -32.76 0.30 9.32
N MET A 417 -31.45 0.56 9.34
CA MET A 417 -30.82 1.63 10.12
C MET A 417 -30.64 2.93 9.33
N ALA A 418 -30.97 2.96 8.04
CA ALA A 418 -30.78 4.12 7.18
C ALA A 418 -31.72 5.29 7.56
N TYR A 419 -31.29 6.50 7.20
CA TYR A 419 -32.12 7.70 7.30
C TYR A 419 -33.41 7.57 6.48
N LYS A 420 -34.51 8.13 7.00
CA LYS A 420 -35.81 8.21 6.29
C LYS A 420 -35.98 9.49 5.49
N GLU A 421 -35.22 10.53 5.83
CA GLU A 421 -35.29 11.85 5.23
C GLU A 421 -33.90 12.29 4.75
N ASP A 422 -33.86 13.05 3.66
CA ASP A 422 -32.64 13.64 3.13
C ASP A 422 -32.20 14.83 3.99
N PHE A 423 -30.88 15.01 4.10
CA PHE A 423 -30.28 16.13 4.82
C PHE A 423 -29.02 16.62 4.11
N TYR A 424 -28.62 17.86 4.41
CA TYR A 424 -27.37 18.42 3.93
C TYR A 424 -26.22 17.99 4.86
N PHE A 425 -25.23 17.31 4.30
CA PHE A 425 -23.97 17.02 4.99
C PHE A 425 -22.91 18.05 4.59
N SER A 426 -22.34 18.75 5.56
CA SER A 426 -21.14 19.57 5.36
C SER A 426 -19.90 18.64 5.38
N ASP A 427 -18.91 18.94 6.24
CA ASP A 427 -17.68 18.16 6.41
C ASP A 427 -17.55 17.54 7.81
N HIS A 428 -18.49 17.85 8.72
CA HIS A 428 -18.50 17.37 10.10
C HIS A 428 -19.87 16.81 10.49
N VAL A 429 -19.88 15.86 11.43
CA VAL A 429 -21.12 15.29 11.96
C VAL A 429 -21.71 16.19 13.03
N THR A 430 -23.01 16.44 12.92
CA THR A 430 -23.78 17.21 13.92
C THR A 430 -24.60 16.25 14.80
N PRO A 431 -24.96 16.65 16.03
CA PRO A 431 -25.77 15.81 16.90
C PRO A 431 -27.17 15.56 16.32
N GLU A 432 -27.75 16.49 15.56
CA GLU A 432 -29.06 16.33 14.91
C GLU A 432 -29.06 15.19 13.90
N MET A 433 -27.94 14.96 13.21
CA MET A 433 -27.79 13.83 12.31
C MET A 433 -27.84 12.50 13.07
N LEU A 434 -27.08 12.39 14.16
CA LEU A 434 -27.06 11.18 14.99
C LEU A 434 -28.42 10.95 15.68
N GLU A 435 -29.10 12.03 16.06
CA GLU A 435 -30.46 12.01 16.59
C GLU A 435 -31.47 11.50 15.56
N SER A 436 -31.44 12.03 14.33
CA SER A 436 -32.30 11.59 13.23
C SER A 436 -32.05 10.12 12.85
N LEU A 437 -30.80 9.69 12.87
CA LEU A 437 -30.41 8.29 12.62
C LEU A 437 -31.02 7.35 13.68
N TYR A 438 -30.93 7.74 14.95
CA TYR A 438 -31.52 6.98 16.07
C TYR A 438 -33.05 6.96 16.02
N PHE A 439 -33.72 8.07 15.72
CA PHE A 439 -35.19 8.07 15.61
C PHE A 439 -35.71 7.37 14.35
N SER A 440 -34.90 7.26 13.30
CA SER A 440 -35.22 6.45 12.13
C SER A 440 -35.37 4.97 12.50
N ASN A 441 -34.51 4.48 13.40
CA ASN A 441 -34.59 3.15 13.99
C ASN A 441 -34.00 3.13 15.41
N THR A 442 -34.89 3.02 16.41
CA THR A 442 -34.50 3.07 17.83
C THR A 442 -33.73 1.85 18.31
N ASP A 443 -33.72 0.75 17.54
CA ASP A 443 -32.86 -0.41 17.78
C ASP A 443 -31.40 -0.16 17.37
N ASN A 444 -31.10 0.97 16.72
CA ASN A 444 -29.72 1.38 16.41
C ASN A 444 -29.00 1.89 17.67
N GLY A 445 -28.59 0.94 18.52
CA GLY A 445 -27.82 1.23 19.74
C GLY A 445 -26.47 1.90 19.49
N MET A 446 -25.89 1.77 18.29
CA MET A 446 -24.64 2.44 17.95
C MET A 446 -24.85 3.94 17.71
N ALA A 447 -25.90 4.33 16.97
CA ALA A 447 -26.27 5.73 16.80
C ALA A 447 -26.54 6.40 18.15
N TYR A 448 -27.23 5.70 19.06
CA TYR A 448 -27.43 6.17 20.44
C TYR A 448 -26.10 6.39 21.18
N GLN A 449 -25.21 5.39 21.19
CA GLN A 449 -23.92 5.50 21.85
C GLN A 449 -23.09 6.66 21.29
N TYR A 450 -23.04 6.84 19.97
CA TYR A 450 -22.31 7.94 19.35
C TYR A 450 -22.93 9.32 19.66
N LEU A 451 -24.27 9.43 19.70
CA LEU A 451 -24.96 10.67 20.07
C LEU A 451 -24.66 11.07 21.51
N ILE A 452 -24.76 10.13 22.46
CA ILE A 452 -24.46 10.40 23.87
C ILE A 452 -22.97 10.72 24.03
N ALA A 453 -22.08 9.96 23.39
CA ALA A 453 -20.65 10.23 23.38
C ALA A 453 -20.33 11.64 22.87
N TYR A 454 -21.03 12.09 21.82
CA TYR A 454 -20.90 13.44 21.28
C TYR A 454 -21.22 14.49 22.34
N TYR A 455 -22.39 14.42 22.98
CA TYR A 455 -22.79 15.36 24.03
C TYR A 455 -21.86 15.35 25.24
N LEU A 456 -21.35 14.17 25.63
CA LEU A 456 -20.40 14.06 26.73
C LEU A 456 -19.04 14.70 26.41
N LEU A 457 -18.57 14.57 25.16
CA LEU A 457 -17.32 15.19 24.70
C LEU A 457 -17.44 16.71 24.56
N THR A 458 -18.59 17.22 24.11
CA THR A 458 -18.82 18.67 23.97
C THR A 458 -19.21 19.34 25.28
N GLY A 459 -19.70 18.58 26.26
CA GLY A 459 -20.27 19.11 27.50
C GLY A 459 -21.66 19.74 27.30
N ASP A 460 -22.33 19.50 26.16
CA ASP A 460 -23.64 20.07 25.84
C ASP A 460 -24.76 19.35 26.60
N ARG A 461 -25.04 19.87 27.80
CA ARG A 461 -26.11 19.38 28.68
C ARG A 461 -27.49 19.73 28.18
N GLU A 462 -27.66 20.84 27.48
CA GLU A 462 -28.96 21.30 26.99
C GLU A 462 -29.44 20.41 25.85
N GLY A 463 -28.57 20.13 24.87
CA GLY A 463 -28.83 19.18 23.79
C GLY A 463 -29.17 17.79 24.31
N LEU A 464 -28.42 17.29 25.30
CA LEU A 464 -28.70 16.00 25.94
C LEU A 464 -30.07 15.96 26.64
N ASN A 465 -30.43 17.01 27.37
CA ASN A 465 -31.73 17.10 28.04
C ASN A 465 -32.89 17.18 27.04
N HIS A 466 -32.71 17.93 25.95
CA HIS A 466 -33.68 18.03 24.86
C HIS A 466 -33.90 16.67 24.19
N PHE A 467 -32.83 15.95 23.85
CA PHE A 467 -32.91 14.60 23.30
C PHE A 467 -33.65 13.64 24.24
N ASN A 468 -33.31 13.65 25.53
CA ASN A 468 -33.99 12.83 26.54
C ASN A 468 -35.49 13.16 26.67
N SER A 469 -35.88 14.41 26.42
CA SER A 469 -37.28 14.82 26.43
C SER A 469 -38.08 14.27 25.25
N LYS A 470 -37.48 14.16 24.06
CA LYS A 470 -38.10 13.57 22.86
C LYS A 470 -38.21 12.04 22.90
N LYS A 471 -37.34 11.39 23.69
CA LYS A 471 -37.34 9.92 23.87
C LYS A 471 -38.44 9.44 24.83
N ARG A 472 -38.87 10.29 25.76
CA ARG A 472 -39.99 10.03 26.68
C ARG A 472 -41.31 10.17 25.96
#